data_AF-A0A0S1MIF6-F1
#
_entry.id   AF-A0A0S1MIF6-F1
#
_cell.length_a   1.000
_cell.length_b   1.000
_cell.length_c   1.000
_cell.angle_alpha   90.00
_cell.angle_beta   90.00
_cell.angle_gamma   90.00
#
_symmetry.space_group_name_H-M   'P 1'
#
loop_
_entity.id
_entity.type
_entity.pdbx_description
1 polymer ?
#
loop_
_entity_poly.entity_id
_entity_poly.type
_entity_poly.pdbx_seq_one_letter_code
_entity_poly.pdbx_strand_id
1 'polypeptide(L)'
;MAGPRMELFKFGMYVFFPIAIMIHYGDPEWYQKYVLPDKSDFLRLEKMKTSPPRNPTELKKELDQLEQIRKAKKQKKAQADETLDRINFENLNNSKEDYDVEIKRLV
;
A
#
# COMPACT_ATOMS: atom_id res chain seq x y z
N MET A 1 -12.57 54.24 -13.98
CA MET A 1 -13.44 53.27 -14.68
C MET A 1 -12.72 52.90 -15.97
N ALA A 2 -12.08 51.74 -16.03
CA ALA A 2 -11.28 51.35 -17.17
C ALA A 2 -12.21 51.11 -18.37
N GLY A 3 -12.03 51.89 -19.44
CA GLY A 3 -13.00 52.06 -20.53
C GLY A 3 -13.34 50.79 -21.33
N PRO A 4 -14.12 50.94 -22.42
CA PRO A 4 -14.80 49.85 -23.16
C PRO A 4 -13.93 48.65 -23.56
N ARG A 5 -12.62 48.85 -23.68
CA ARG A 5 -11.63 47.79 -23.99
C ARG A 5 -11.54 46.72 -22.89
N MET A 6 -11.82 47.07 -21.63
CA MET A 6 -11.76 46.13 -20.50
C MET A 6 -13.01 45.26 -20.39
N GLU A 7 -14.14 45.71 -20.91
CA GLU A 7 -15.37 44.92 -20.95
C GLU A 7 -15.26 43.81 -22.00
N LEU A 8 -14.65 44.12 -23.15
CA LEU A 8 -14.40 43.15 -24.21
C LEU A 8 -13.43 42.04 -23.80
N PHE A 9 -12.39 42.37 -23.03
CA PHE A 9 -11.46 41.38 -22.49
C PHE A 9 -12.15 40.44 -21.50
N LYS A 10 -12.94 40.99 -20.56
CA LYS A 10 -13.70 40.19 -19.60
C LYS A 10 -14.70 39.29 -20.30
N PHE A 11 -15.43 39.82 -21.29
CA PHE A 11 -16.38 39.05 -22.07
C PHE A 11 -15.70 37.91 -22.82
N GLY A 12 -14.57 38.18 -23.48
CA GLY A 12 -13.76 37.15 -24.12
C GLY A 12 -13.31 36.09 -23.12
N MET A 13 -12.80 36.49 -21.95
CA MET A 13 -12.37 35.54 -20.91
C MET A 13 -13.55 34.69 -20.43
N TYR A 14 -14.71 35.28 -20.13
CA TYR A 14 -15.88 34.52 -19.69
C TYR A 14 -16.42 33.54 -20.71
N VAL A 15 -16.24 33.79 -22.01
CA VAL A 15 -16.65 32.86 -23.06
C VAL A 15 -15.58 31.81 -23.33
N PHE A 16 -14.33 32.21 -23.54
CA PHE A 16 -13.26 31.30 -23.93
C PHE A 16 -12.72 30.46 -22.79
N PHE A 17 -12.73 30.94 -21.54
CA PHE A 17 -12.25 30.19 -20.39
C PHE A 17 -13.05 28.89 -20.13
N PRO A 18 -14.40 28.92 -20.02
CA PRO A 18 -15.16 27.68 -19.85
C PRO A 18 -15.09 26.78 -21.09
N ILE A 19 -15.01 27.33 -22.29
CA ILE A 19 -14.85 26.53 -23.53
C ILE A 19 -13.50 25.81 -23.53
N ALA A 20 -12.41 26.49 -23.15
CA ALA A 20 -11.08 25.90 -23.08
C ALA A 20 -11.01 24.80 -22.00
N ILE A 21 -11.63 25.03 -20.84
CA ILE A 21 -11.76 24.01 -19.78
C ILE A 21 -12.56 22.82 -20.31
N MET A 22 -13.67 23.05 -21.00
CA MET A 22 -14.50 21.97 -21.55
C MET A 22 -13.75 21.16 -22.61
N ILE A 23 -12.92 21.78 -23.45
CA ILE A 23 -12.08 21.06 -24.43
C ILE A 23 -10.99 20.25 -23.71
N HIS A 24 -10.35 20.84 -22.70
CA HIS A 24 -9.25 20.18 -21.99
C HIS A 24 -9.69 18.99 -21.14
N TYR A 25 -10.79 19.14 -20.41
CA TYR A 25 -11.32 18.09 -19.52
C TYR A 25 -12.42 17.23 -20.17
N GLY A 26 -12.95 17.65 -21.31
CA GLY A 26 -13.94 16.90 -22.08
C GLY A 26 -13.31 15.90 -23.05
N ASP A 27 -11.99 15.86 -23.17
CA ASP A 27 -11.29 14.84 -23.94
C ASP A 27 -11.55 13.44 -23.34
N PRO A 28 -12.15 12.50 -24.09
CA PRO A 28 -12.38 11.14 -23.63
C PRO A 28 -11.09 10.46 -23.14
N GLU A 29 -9.94 10.80 -23.72
CA GLU A 29 -8.65 10.21 -23.36
C GLU A 29 -8.19 10.66 -21.97
N TRP A 30 -8.43 11.93 -21.59
CA TRP A 30 -8.13 12.44 -20.25
C TRP A 30 -8.98 11.74 -19.18
N TYR A 31 -10.29 11.59 -19.44
CA TYR A 31 -11.18 10.89 -18.52
C TYR A 31 -10.77 9.42 -18.32
N GLN A 32 -10.38 8.73 -19.40
CA GLN A 32 -9.92 7.35 -19.33
C GLN A 32 -8.60 7.20 -18.58
N LYS A 33 -7.69 8.17 -18.72
CA LYS A 33 -6.36 8.12 -18.11
C LYS A 33 -6.35 8.50 -16.63
N TYR A 34 -7.20 9.43 -16.21
CA TYR A 34 -7.13 10.00 -14.85
C TYR A 34 -8.31 9.59 -13.95
N VAL A 35 -9.50 9.32 -14.49
CA VAL A 35 -10.70 9.04 -13.68
C VAL A 35 -11.05 7.56 -13.63
N LEU A 36 -10.81 6.80 -14.70
CA LEU A 36 -11.09 5.36 -14.73
C LEU A 36 -10.15 4.47 -13.89
N PRO A 37 -8.83 4.74 -13.76
CA PRO A 37 -7.95 3.88 -12.98
C PRO A 37 -8.39 3.75 -11.53
N ASP A 38 -8.86 4.85 -10.94
CA ASP A 38 -9.39 4.88 -9.57
C ASP A 38 -10.60 3.95 -9.39
N LYS A 39 -11.46 3.81 -10.41
CA LYS A 39 -12.61 2.89 -10.32
C LYS A 39 -12.17 1.45 -10.09
N SER A 40 -11.02 1.04 -10.64
CA SER A 40 -10.53 -0.33 -10.46
C SER A 40 -10.11 -0.60 -9.01
N ASP A 41 -9.56 0.39 -8.32
CA ASP A 41 -9.18 0.28 -6.91
C ASP A 41 -10.40 0.37 -5.98
N PHE A 42 -11.38 1.22 -6.29
CA PHE A 42 -12.66 1.22 -5.57
C PHE A 42 -13.42 -0.12 -5.71
N LEU A 43 -13.43 -0.73 -6.89
CA LEU A 43 -14.11 -2.02 -7.15
C LEU A 43 -13.31 -3.23 -6.62
N ARG A 44 -12.01 -3.10 -6.37
CA ARG A 44 -11.20 -4.14 -5.72
C ARG A 44 -11.65 -4.41 -4.28
N LEU A 45 -12.19 -3.41 -3.57
CA LEU A 45 -12.72 -3.61 -2.22
C LEU A 45 -13.91 -4.58 -2.21
N GLU A 46 -14.75 -4.59 -3.26
CA GLU A 46 -15.86 -5.55 -3.37
C GLU A 46 -15.37 -6.97 -3.60
N LYS A 47 -14.32 -7.15 -4.42
CA LYS A 47 -13.75 -8.48 -4.71
C LYS A 47 -12.98 -9.08 -3.53
N MET A 48 -12.55 -8.27 -2.56
CA MET A 48 -11.87 -8.73 -1.36
C MET A 48 -12.81 -9.23 -0.25
N LYS A 49 -14.14 -9.09 -0.41
CA LYS A 49 -15.09 -9.66 0.54
C LYS A 49 -15.22 -11.16 0.30
N THR A 50 -14.51 -11.97 1.08
CA THR A 50 -14.90 -13.37 1.31
C THR A 50 -16.37 -13.35 1.73
N SER A 51 -17.22 -13.99 0.94
CA SER A 51 -18.65 -14.06 1.25
C SER A 51 -18.82 -14.80 2.57
N PRO A 52 -19.60 -14.26 3.52
CA PRO A 52 -19.78 -14.91 4.81
C PRO A 52 -20.42 -16.29 4.61
N PRO A 53 -20.02 -17.30 5.41
CA PRO A 53 -20.58 -18.65 5.31
C PRO A 53 -22.07 -18.59 5.60
N ARG A 54 -22.87 -19.26 4.76
CA ARG A 54 -24.34 -19.23 4.84
C ARG A 54 -24.91 -20.40 5.62
N ASN A 55 -24.12 -21.46 5.77
CA ASN A 55 -24.51 -22.70 6.45
C ASN A 55 -23.66 -22.94 7.72
N PRO A 56 -24.22 -23.59 8.75
CA PRO A 56 -23.48 -23.89 9.99
C PRO A 56 -22.28 -24.82 9.76
N THR A 57 -22.38 -25.73 8.79
CA THR A 57 -21.29 -26.65 8.43
C THR A 57 -20.12 -25.93 7.77
N GLU A 58 -20.41 -24.95 6.90
CA GLU A 58 -19.41 -24.08 6.27
C GLU A 58 -18.71 -23.21 7.32
N LEU A 59 -19.47 -22.67 8.27
CA LEU A 59 -18.95 -21.82 9.34
C LEU A 59 -17.94 -22.57 10.24
N LYS A 60 -18.23 -23.82 10.61
CA LYS A 60 -17.28 -24.65 11.37
C LYS A 60 -15.99 -24.91 10.58
N LYS A 61 -16.12 -25.25 9.30
CA LYS A 61 -14.98 -25.52 8.42
C LYS A 61 -14.08 -24.29 8.28
N GLU A 62 -14.66 -23.11 8.14
CA GLU A 62 -13.91 -21.85 8.04
C GLU A 62 -13.24 -21.47 9.37
N LEU A 63 -13.90 -21.71 10.51
CA LEU A 63 -13.28 -21.56 11.82
C LEU A 63 -12.05 -22.44 12.00
N ASP A 64 -12.15 -23.74 11.66
CA ASP A 64 -11.03 -24.67 11.74
C ASP A 64 -9.84 -24.21 10.87
N GLN A 65 -10.13 -23.71 9.66
CA GLN A 65 -9.12 -23.13 8.78
C GLN A 65 -8.46 -21.89 9.39
N LEU A 66 -9.24 -20.98 9.96
CA LEU A 66 -8.73 -19.76 10.60
C LEU A 66 -7.89 -20.08 11.84
N GLU A 67 -8.26 -21.08 12.62
CA GLU A 67 -7.44 -21.56 13.74
C GLU A 67 -6.11 -22.12 13.28
N GLN A 68 -6.10 -22.93 12.22
CA GLN A 68 -4.86 -23.45 11.63
C GLN A 68 -3.96 -22.33 11.12
N ILE A 69 -4.53 -21.33 10.44
CA ILE A 69 -3.79 -20.15 9.98
C ILE A 69 -3.18 -19.38 11.16
N ARG A 70 -3.95 -19.19 12.25
CA ARG A 70 -3.45 -18.53 13.47
C ARG A 70 -2.31 -19.31 14.12
N LYS A 71 -2.45 -20.63 14.26
CA LYS A 71 -1.41 -21.52 14.81
C LYS A 71 -0.14 -21.47 13.96
N ALA A 72 -0.27 -21.60 12.64
CA ALA A 72 0.86 -21.52 11.71
C ALA A 72 1.57 -20.16 11.77
N LYS A 73 0.82 -19.04 11.84
CA LYS A 73 1.40 -17.70 11.97
C LYS A 73 2.15 -17.53 13.29
N LYS A 74 1.62 -18.06 14.39
CA LYS A 74 2.29 -18.05 15.70
C LYS A 74 3.58 -18.85 15.67
N GLN A 75 3.55 -20.05 15.08
CA GLN A 75 4.74 -20.89 14.91
C GLN A 75 5.81 -20.22 14.06
N LYS A 76 5.44 -19.62 12.93
CA LYS A 76 6.38 -18.87 12.08
C LYS A 76 7.02 -17.70 12.80
N LYS A 77 6.25 -16.97 13.62
CA LYS A 77 6.80 -15.89 14.45
C LYS A 77 7.79 -16.43 15.48
N ALA A 78 7.41 -17.46 16.23
CA ALA A 78 8.30 -18.07 17.22
C ALA A 78 9.60 -18.60 16.58
N GLN A 79 9.52 -19.24 15.41
CA GLN A 79 10.69 -19.68 14.66
C GLN A 79 11.55 -18.49 14.18
N ALA A 80 10.92 -17.42 13.70
CA ALA A 80 11.65 -16.22 13.29
C ALA A 80 12.39 -15.59 14.49
N ASP A 81 11.71 -15.45 15.63
CA ASP A 81 12.31 -14.92 16.85
C ASP A 81 13.48 -15.81 17.33
N GLU A 82 13.31 -17.13 17.34
CA GLU A 82 14.39 -18.09 17.65
C GLU A 82 15.57 -17.98 16.67
N THR A 83 15.31 -17.81 15.37
CA THR A 83 16.38 -17.65 14.37
C THR A 83 17.14 -16.34 14.56
N LEU A 84 16.45 -15.25 14.89
CA LEU A 84 17.06 -13.95 15.18
C LEU A 84 17.94 -14.03 16.43
N ASP A 85 17.44 -14.69 17.49
CA ASP A 85 18.21 -14.90 18.70
C ASP A 85 19.49 -15.71 18.42
N ARG A 86 19.38 -16.82 17.67
CA ARG A 86 20.56 -17.63 17.28
C ARG A 86 21.59 -16.83 16.49
N ILE A 87 21.15 -16.06 15.50
CA ILE A 87 22.04 -15.21 14.70
C ILE A 87 22.73 -14.17 15.59
N ASN A 88 22.00 -13.55 16.52
CA ASN A 88 22.57 -12.59 17.45
C ASN A 88 23.63 -13.24 18.35
N PHE A 89 23.36 -14.43 18.91
CA PHE A 89 24.32 -15.17 19.73
C PHE A 89 25.59 -15.54 18.94
N GLU A 90 25.45 -15.98 17.69
CA GLU A 90 26.57 -16.35 16.84
C GLU A 90 27.46 -15.13 16.52
N ASN A 91 26.85 -13.98 16.21
CA ASN A 91 27.56 -12.71 16.00
C ASN A 91 28.30 -12.23 17.26
N LEU A 92 27.67 -12.37 18.44
CA LEU A 92 28.28 -12.03 19.73
C LEU A 92 29.51 -12.91 20.04
N ASN A 93 29.46 -14.20 19.71
CA ASN A 93 30.59 -15.10 19.92
C ASN A 93 31.73 -14.81 18.96
N ASN A 94 31.45 -14.62 17.66
CA ASN A 94 32.47 -14.26 16.68
C ASN A 94 33.17 -12.95 17.03
N SER A 95 32.41 -11.95 17.49
CA SER A 95 32.99 -10.68 17.94
C SER A 95 33.90 -10.85 19.15
N LYS A 96 33.55 -11.73 20.12
CA LYS A 96 34.42 -12.02 21.27
C LYS A 96 35.71 -12.73 20.87
N GLU A 97 35.62 -13.71 19.97
CA GLU A 97 36.80 -14.41 19.47
C GLU A 97 37.76 -13.46 18.75
N ASP A 98 37.25 -12.51 17.95
CA ASP A 98 38.06 -11.47 17.31
C ASP A 98 38.81 -10.61 18.34
N TYR A 99 38.13 -10.16 19.42
CA TYR A 99 38.79 -9.38 20.48
C TYR A 99 39.84 -10.19 21.25
N ASP A 100 39.57 -11.46 21.56
CA ASP A 100 40.52 -12.33 22.28
C ASP A 100 41.78 -12.62 21.45
N VAL A 101 41.63 -12.75 20.13
CA VAL A 101 42.76 -12.90 19.19
C VAL A 101 43.58 -11.61 19.10
N GLU A 102 42.92 -10.45 19.07
CA GLU A 102 43.59 -9.15 19.01
C GLU A 102 44.36 -8.85 20.30
N ILE A 103 43.78 -9.14 21.47
CA ILE A 103 44.46 -9.00 22.77
C ILE A 103 45.69 -9.90 22.87
N LYS A 104 45.60 -11.16 22.42
CA LYS A 104 46.75 -12.08 22.39
C LYS A 104 47.88 -11.63 21.44
N ARG A 105 47.58 -10.78 20.46
CA ARG A 105 48.57 -10.24 19.53
C ARG A 105 49.26 -8.99 20.08
N LEU A 106 48.68 -8.33 21.08
CA LEU A 106 49.21 -7.12 21.74
C LEU A 106 50.10 -7.41 22.96
N VAL A 107 50.08 -8.63 23.50
CA VAL A 107 50.93 -9.11 24.61
C VAL A 107 52.12 -9.88 24.06
#